data_AF-A0AAW1SYY9-F1
#
_entry.id   AF-A0AAW1SYY9-F1
#
_cell.length_a   1.000
_cell.length_b   1.000
_cell.length_c   1.000
_cell.angle_alpha   90.00
_cell.angle_beta   90.00
_cell.angle_gamma   90.00
#
_symmetry.space_group_name_H-M   'P 1'
#
loop_
_entity.id
_entity.type
_entity.pdbx_description
1 polymer ?
#
loop_
_entity_poly.entity_id
_entity_poly.type
_entity_poly.pdbx_seq_one_letter_code
_entity_poly.pdbx_strand_id
1 'polypeptide(L)'
;MAFSRQLLGASTTALVKETLKAAAVCLRCGLLPYRVVEGMQRSTYGSIGQDIKSFYASELGGIVTQPELMVVPIDDHMVHRGHSVFDTALLTQGYIYQLPQHLERLADSASQAD
;
A
#
# COMPACT_ATOMS: atom_id res chain seq x y z
N MET A 1 25.82 -16.44 8.54
CA MET A 1 24.95 -17.36 7.78
C MET A 1 23.96 -16.51 6.98
N ALA A 2 23.81 -16.52 5.66
CA ALA A 2 24.62 -16.98 4.54
C ALA A 2 24.04 -16.30 3.28
N PHE A 3 24.22 -14.98 3.13
CA PHE A 3 23.65 -14.21 1.99
C PHE A 3 24.71 -13.44 1.20
N SER A 4 25.95 -13.95 1.17
CA SER A 4 27.09 -13.22 0.57
C SER A 4 28.01 -14.10 -0.29
N ARG A 5 27.58 -15.30 -0.73
CA ARG A 5 28.48 -16.20 -1.47
C ARG A 5 27.90 -16.89 -2.71
N GLN A 6 26.78 -16.43 -3.26
CA GLN A 6 26.15 -17.08 -4.42
C GLN A 6 25.80 -16.13 -5.56
N LEU A 7 26.62 -15.10 -5.79
CA LEU A 7 26.48 -14.18 -6.93
C LEU A 7 27.83 -13.90 -7.64
N LEU A 8 28.73 -14.89 -7.68
CA LEU A 8 30.05 -14.77 -8.32
C LEU A 8 30.23 -15.71 -9.52
N GLY A 9 29.13 -16.13 -10.17
CA GLY A 9 29.16 -17.06 -11.31
C GLY A 9 28.22 -16.74 -12.47
N ALA A 10 27.36 -15.73 -12.37
CA ALA A 10 26.55 -15.29 -13.49
C ALA A 10 27.39 -14.33 -14.35
N SER A 11 27.66 -14.68 -15.61
CA SER A 11 28.27 -13.76 -16.58
C SER A 11 27.45 -12.45 -16.57
N THR A 12 28.12 -11.30 -16.48
CA THR A 12 27.49 -9.97 -16.58
C THR A 12 26.54 -9.87 -17.77
N THR A 13 26.81 -10.60 -18.85
CA THR A 13 25.93 -10.71 -20.02
C THR A 13 24.61 -11.46 -19.76
N ALA A 14 24.57 -12.44 -18.88
CA ALA A 14 23.34 -13.15 -18.52
C ALA A 14 22.43 -12.26 -17.67
N LEU A 15 23.01 -11.55 -16.69
CA LEU A 15 22.28 -10.62 -15.82
C LEU A 15 21.76 -9.40 -16.62
N VAL A 16 22.55 -8.91 -17.58
CA VAL A 16 22.13 -7.87 -18.54
C VAL A 16 21.03 -8.37 -19.47
N LYS A 17 21.06 -9.63 -19.92
CA LYS A 17 19.99 -10.21 -20.75
C LYS A 17 18.70 -10.43 -19.96
N GLU A 18 18.78 -10.84 -18.69
CA GLU A 18 17.63 -11.01 -17.78
C GLU A 18 16.96 -9.66 -17.51
N THR A 19 17.76 -8.64 -17.18
CA THR A 19 17.29 -7.27 -16.94
C THR A 19 16.75 -6.61 -18.21
N LEU A 20 17.38 -6.83 -19.37
CA LEU A 20 16.84 -6.39 -20.66
C LEU A 20 15.54 -7.10 -21.04
N LYS A 21 15.36 -8.38 -20.70
CA LYS A 21 14.08 -9.09 -20.90
C LYS A 21 12.98 -8.51 -20.01
N ALA A 22 13.26 -8.26 -18.73
CA ALA A 22 12.31 -7.64 -17.80
C ALA A 22 11.95 -6.21 -18.25
N ALA A 23 12.94 -5.41 -18.67
CA ALA A 23 12.72 -4.08 -19.23
C ALA A 23 11.93 -4.12 -20.55
N ALA A 24 12.21 -5.08 -21.44
CA ALA A 24 11.52 -5.23 -22.73
C ALA A 24 10.06 -5.73 -22.60
N VAL A 25 9.71 -6.43 -21.52
CA VAL A 25 8.31 -6.69 -21.17
C VAL A 25 7.64 -5.39 -20.75
N CYS A 26 8.30 -4.58 -19.91
CA CYS A 26 7.80 -3.30 -19.41
C CYS A 26 7.66 -2.20 -20.50
N LEU A 27 8.54 -2.18 -21.50
CA LEU A 27 8.51 -1.24 -22.63
C LEU A 27 7.35 -1.47 -23.62
N ARG A 28 6.72 -2.65 -23.62
CA ARG A 28 5.59 -2.97 -24.53
C ARG A 28 4.23 -2.51 -24.03
N CYS A 29 4.05 -2.41 -22.72
CA CYS A 29 2.79 -1.99 -22.09
C CYS A 29 2.79 -0.53 -21.63
N GLY A 30 3.94 0.16 -21.67
CA GLY A 30 4.06 1.59 -21.33
C GLY A 30 3.91 1.90 -19.82
N LEU A 31 3.46 0.95 -19.01
CA LEU A 31 3.37 1.07 -17.55
C LEU A 31 4.69 0.64 -16.89
N LEU A 32 5.72 1.47 -17.04
CA LEU A 32 6.85 1.42 -16.11
C LEU A 32 6.32 1.73 -14.70
N PRO A 33 6.81 1.11 -13.62
CA PRO A 33 6.28 1.32 -12.27
C PRO A 33 6.16 2.79 -11.88
N TYR A 34 7.14 3.61 -12.23
CA TYR A 34 7.11 5.05 -11.97
C TYR A 34 6.01 5.79 -12.78
N ARG A 35 5.68 5.32 -14.00
CA ARG A 35 4.59 5.89 -14.82
C ARG A 35 3.22 5.61 -14.22
N VAL A 36 3.07 4.48 -13.53
CA VAL A 36 1.84 4.16 -12.79
C VAL A 36 1.65 5.16 -11.66
N VAL A 37 2.69 5.39 -10.86
CA VAL A 37 2.67 6.38 -9.77
C VAL A 37 2.38 7.79 -10.31
N GLU A 38 3.05 8.22 -11.38
CA GLU A 38 2.76 9.50 -12.05
C GLU A 38 1.30 9.59 -12.55
N GLY A 39 0.75 8.50 -13.06
CA GLY A 39 -0.65 8.42 -13.49
C GLY A 39 -1.63 8.54 -12.32
N MET A 40 -1.34 7.86 -11.20
CA MET A 40 -2.17 7.89 -10.00
C MET A 40 -2.18 9.27 -9.34
N GLN A 41 -1.04 9.96 -9.33
CA GLN A 41 -0.94 11.36 -8.87
C GLN A 41 -1.85 12.31 -9.68
N ARG A 42 -2.01 12.05 -10.99
CA ARG A 42 -2.88 12.86 -11.86
C ARG A 42 -4.36 12.50 -11.75
N SER A 43 -4.66 11.25 -11.41
CA SER A 43 -5.99 10.66 -11.58
C SER A 43 -7.00 11.08 -10.50
N THR A 44 -6.64 11.08 -9.21
CA THR A 44 -7.72 10.92 -8.21
C THR A 44 -7.55 11.57 -6.83
N TYR A 45 -6.47 12.31 -6.55
CA TYR A 45 -6.22 12.82 -5.19
C TYR A 45 -5.93 14.34 -5.09
N GLY A 46 -6.41 15.15 -6.04
CA GLY A 46 -6.08 16.58 -6.11
C GLY A 46 -6.55 17.43 -4.92
N SER A 47 -7.70 17.12 -4.31
CA SER A 47 -8.26 17.91 -3.18
C SER A 47 -8.39 17.09 -1.88
N ILE A 48 -9.05 15.94 -1.90
CA ILE A 48 -9.31 15.12 -0.69
C ILE A 48 -8.02 14.48 -0.16
N GLY A 49 -7.10 14.09 -1.05
CA GLY A 49 -5.82 13.51 -0.64
C GLY A 49 -4.94 14.45 0.18
N GLN A 50 -5.14 15.77 0.09
CA GLN A 50 -4.38 16.76 0.85
C GLN A 50 -4.77 16.79 2.35
N ASP A 51 -6.01 16.38 2.64
CA ASP A 51 -6.54 16.38 4.01
C ASP A 51 -6.15 15.09 4.77
N ILE A 52 -5.92 13.99 4.05
CA ILE A 52 -5.47 12.73 4.61
C ILE A 52 -3.97 12.80 4.93
N LYS A 53 -3.61 12.70 6.20
CA LYS A 53 -2.21 12.86 6.65
C LYS A 53 -1.40 11.58 6.60
N SER A 54 -2.04 10.45 6.80
CA SER A 54 -1.40 9.14 6.79
C SER A 54 -2.41 8.04 6.53
N PHE A 55 -1.91 6.94 5.98
CA PHE A 55 -2.65 5.72 5.75
C PHE A 55 -1.73 4.53 6.05
N TYR A 56 -2.23 3.50 6.72
CA TYR A 56 -1.48 2.27 6.88
C TYR A 56 -1.77 1.35 5.69
N ALA A 57 -0.76 1.13 4.85
CA ALA A 57 -0.86 0.26 3.68
C ALA A 57 -0.41 -1.16 4.05
N SER A 58 -1.37 -2.08 4.18
CA SER A 58 -1.09 -3.49 4.47
C SER A 58 -0.18 -4.14 3.42
N GLU A 59 -0.39 -3.82 2.15
CA GLU A 59 0.41 -4.33 1.02
C GLU A 59 1.89 -3.92 1.10
N LEU A 60 2.18 -2.77 1.72
CA LEU A 60 3.54 -2.26 1.91
C LEU A 60 4.07 -2.54 3.32
N GLY A 61 3.22 -3.01 4.23
CA GLY A 61 3.55 -3.27 5.63
C GLY A 61 3.91 -2.02 6.42
N GLY A 62 3.36 -0.84 6.08
CA GLY A 62 3.78 0.41 6.71
C GLY A 62 2.87 1.61 6.49
N ILE A 63 3.19 2.70 7.20
CA ILE A 63 2.48 3.98 7.09
C ILE A 63 3.00 4.74 5.86
N VAL A 64 2.08 5.12 4.97
CA VAL A 64 2.33 5.99 3.82
C VAL A 64 1.68 7.35 4.02
N THR A 65 2.32 8.39 3.50
CA THR A 65 1.83 9.78 3.51
C THR A 65 1.46 10.28 2.12
N GLN A 66 1.90 9.57 1.08
CA GLN A 66 1.64 9.89 -0.32
C GLN A 66 0.25 9.38 -0.70
N PRO A 67 -0.71 10.25 -1.09
CA PRO A 67 -2.08 9.84 -1.43
C PRO A 67 -2.15 8.77 -2.53
N GLU A 68 -1.24 8.81 -3.50
CA GLU A 68 -1.13 7.83 -4.58
C GLU A 68 -0.77 6.41 -4.10
N LEU A 69 -0.23 6.28 -2.88
CA LEU A 69 0.07 4.99 -2.25
C LEU A 69 -1.03 4.53 -1.28
N MET A 70 -2.06 5.35 -1.06
CA MET A 70 -3.22 5.00 -0.24
C MET A 70 -4.18 4.14 -1.06
N VAL A 71 -3.81 2.88 -1.25
CA VAL A 71 -4.50 1.93 -2.13
C VAL A 71 -5.13 0.81 -1.31
N VAL A 72 -6.36 0.46 -1.67
CA VAL A 72 -7.07 -0.73 -1.20
C VAL A 72 -7.31 -1.64 -2.41
N PRO A 73 -7.04 -2.96 -2.31
CA PRO A 73 -7.34 -3.90 -3.38
C PRO A 73 -8.84 -3.94 -3.72
N ILE A 74 -9.17 -3.98 -5.02
CA ILE A 74 -10.57 -3.99 -5.50
C ILE A 74 -11.30 -5.30 -5.16
N ASP A 75 -10.55 -6.36 -4.92
CA ASP A 75 -11.03 -7.70 -4.55
C ASP A 75 -11.17 -7.88 -3.04
N ASP A 76 -10.79 -6.89 -2.21
CA ASP A 76 -11.04 -6.92 -0.78
C ASP A 76 -12.56 -6.95 -0.52
N HIS A 77 -13.01 -7.87 0.35
CA HIS A 77 -14.42 -8.01 0.69
C HIS A 77 -15.01 -6.75 1.35
N MET A 78 -14.18 -5.89 1.94
CA MET A 78 -14.56 -4.54 2.37
C MET A 78 -15.10 -3.71 1.19
N VAL A 79 -14.48 -3.80 0.01
CA VAL A 79 -14.76 -2.91 -1.13
C VAL A 79 -15.99 -3.34 -1.92
N HIS A 80 -16.14 -4.63 -2.21
CA HIS A 80 -17.25 -5.11 -3.06
C HIS A 80 -18.39 -5.78 -2.30
N ARG A 81 -18.20 -6.18 -1.03
CA ARG A 81 -19.29 -6.73 -0.19
C ARG A 81 -19.56 -5.94 1.07
N GLY A 82 -18.71 -4.96 1.42
CA GLY A 82 -18.84 -4.23 2.67
C GLY A 82 -18.56 -5.08 3.92
N HIS A 83 -17.87 -6.22 3.78
CA HIS A 83 -17.52 -7.08 4.93
C HIS A 83 -16.33 -6.48 5.68
N SER A 84 -16.61 -5.45 6.47
CA SER A 84 -15.60 -4.72 7.24
C SER A 84 -16.25 -4.04 8.43
N VAL A 85 -15.46 -3.81 9.48
CA VAL A 85 -15.84 -2.98 10.62
C VAL A 85 -14.93 -1.76 10.67
N PHE A 86 -15.46 -0.61 11.12
CA PHE A 86 -14.69 0.62 11.22
C PHE A 86 -14.99 1.34 12.55
N ASP A 87 -14.02 2.13 13.02
CA ASP A 87 -14.20 3.02 14.15
C ASP A 87 -13.53 4.38 13.85
N THR A 88 -13.88 5.42 14.60
CA THR A 88 -13.34 6.78 14.46
C THR A 88 -13.07 7.34 15.85
N ALA A 89 -11.80 7.60 16.15
CA ALA A 89 -11.38 8.26 17.40
C ALA A 89 -10.97 9.72 17.12
N LEU A 90 -11.28 10.61 18.07
CA LEU A 90 -10.93 12.02 17.96
C LEU A 90 -9.48 12.25 18.43
N LEU A 91 -8.67 12.87 17.57
CA LEU A 91 -7.35 13.40 17.92
C LEU A 91 -7.46 14.92 18.09
N THR A 92 -7.22 15.42 19.30
CA THR A 92 -7.23 16.86 19.61
C THR A 92 -6.01 17.23 20.43
N GLN A 93 -5.29 18.29 20.01
CA GLN A 93 -4.08 18.79 20.69
C GLN A 93 -3.01 17.71 20.97
N GLY A 94 -2.90 16.68 20.11
CA GLY A 94 -1.95 15.58 20.29
C GLY A 94 -2.43 14.46 21.22
N TYR A 95 -3.67 14.51 21.71
CA TYR A 95 -4.27 13.49 22.55
C TYR A 95 -5.41 12.78 21.82
N ILE A 96 -5.45 11.44 21.90
CA ILE A 96 -6.54 10.64 21.37
C ILE A 96 -7.56 10.39 22.47
N TYR A 97 -8.81 10.77 22.24
CA TYR A 97 -9.87 10.61 23.23
C TYR A 97 -10.36 9.16 23.30
N GLN A 98 -10.45 8.60 24.51
CA GLN A 98 -11.01 7.27 24.77
C GLN A 98 -10.46 6.14 23.89
N LEU A 99 -9.16 6.21 23.52
CA LEU A 99 -8.54 5.22 22.64
C LEU A 99 -8.79 3.76 23.09
N PRO A 100 -8.65 3.39 24.38
CA PRO A 100 -8.92 2.02 24.81
C PRO A 100 -10.33 1.53 24.48
N GLN A 101 -11.34 2.39 24.67
CA GLN A 101 -12.74 2.04 24.41
C GLN A 101 -13.03 1.88 22.91
N HIS A 102 -12.41 2.71 22.06
CA HIS A 102 -12.48 2.55 20.61
C HIS A 102 -11.84 1.23 20.15
N LEU A 103 -10.68 0.87 20.73
CA LEU A 103 -10.00 -0.39 20.38
C LEU A 103 -10.80 -1.61 20.82
N GLU A 104 -11.38 -1.59 22.03
CA GLU A 104 -12.24 -2.65 22.54
C GLU A 104 -13.48 -2.82 21.65
N ARG A 105 -14.19 -1.73 21.36
CA ARG A 105 -15.35 -1.76 20.46
C ARG A 105 -15.02 -2.28 19.07
N LEU A 106 -13.87 -1.89 18.51
CA LEU A 106 -13.44 -2.36 17.20
C LEU A 106 -13.17 -3.88 17.22
N ALA A 107 -12.49 -4.38 18.26
CA ALA A 107 -12.23 -5.81 18.43
C ALA A 107 -13.54 -6.60 18.63
N ASP A 108 -14.46 -6.10 19.43
CA ASP A 108 -15.78 -6.71 19.65
C ASP A 108 -16.60 -6.75 18.36
N SER A 109 -16.56 -5.67 17.57
CA SER A 109 -17.25 -5.60 16.27
C SER A 109 -16.65 -6.60 15.28
N ALA A 110 -15.31 -6.70 15.24
CA ALA A 110 -14.62 -7.66 14.40
C ALA A 110 -14.94 -9.12 14.79
N SER A 111 -15.13 -9.40 16.09
CA SER A 111 -15.50 -10.73 16.56
C SER A 111 -16.92 -11.15 16.18
N GLN A 112 -17.78 -10.18 15.87
CA GLN A 112 -19.18 -10.37 15.48
C GLN A 112 -19.41 -10.26 13.96
N ALA A 113 -18.36 -9.92 13.21
CA ALA A 113 -18.42 -9.86 11.76
C ALA A 113 -18.30 -11.27 11.18
N ASP A 114 -19.33 -11.69 10.43
CA ASP A 114 -19.46 -13.00 9.79
C ASP A 114 -18.48 -13.24 8.61
#